data_AF-A0A7V9C0K5-F1
#
_entry.id   AF-A0A7V9C0K5-F1
#
_cell.length_a   1.000
_cell.length_b   1.000
_cell.length_c   1.000
_cell.angle_alpha   90.00
_cell.angle_beta   90.00
_cell.angle_gamma   90.00
#
_symmetry.space_group_name_H-M   'P 1'
#
loop_
_entity.id
_entity.type
_entity.pdbx_description
1 polymer ?
#
loop_
_entity_poly.entity_id
_entity_poly.type
_entity_poly.pdbx_seq_one_letter_code
_entity_poly.pdbx_strand_id
1 'polypeptide(L)'
;MIDPLVPDYGGRCITGLAPALVGVQPVDWLPEPVAGADAVVLLALDGLGADAVRSHAHEIPTLAGLSGEPITTVAPSTTASALTSLATGLAPSQHGLVGFRMRVDGSVLNVLRWPTGGRAPDPFDVQRHDAFLGRPVPVVTRREFLHTGFTDAQLRGTRFVGWSTVSALIVHCRRVVAAGERLVYAYYPGVDTVAHEHGLQSDFYRAELRAADALVA
;
A
#
# COMPACT_ATOMS: atom_id res chain seq x y z
N MET A 1 -26.40 -9.49 13.12
CA MET A 1 -25.38 -9.86 12.13
C MET A 1 -24.97 -8.56 11.46
N ILE A 2 -23.69 -8.18 11.51
CA ILE A 2 -23.23 -6.98 10.81
C ILE A 2 -23.09 -7.39 9.34
N ASP A 3 -23.76 -6.68 8.43
CA ASP A 3 -23.60 -6.94 7.00
C ASP A 3 -22.14 -6.65 6.61
N PRO A 4 -21.48 -7.56 5.88
CA PRO A 4 -20.09 -7.36 5.48
C PRO A 4 -20.01 -6.16 4.52
N LEU A 5 -19.08 -5.24 4.79
CA LEU A 5 -18.76 -4.16 3.87
C LEU A 5 -18.12 -4.75 2.60
N VAL A 6 -18.79 -4.59 1.46
CA VAL A 6 -18.30 -5.06 0.16
C VAL A 6 -17.38 -4.00 -0.47
N PRO A 7 -16.26 -4.38 -1.11
CA PRO A 7 -15.42 -3.45 -1.87
C PRO A 7 -16.21 -2.69 -2.95
N ASP A 8 -16.07 -1.37 -2.97
CA ASP A 8 -16.68 -0.50 -3.98
C ASP A 8 -15.77 -0.34 -5.20
N TYR A 9 -15.57 -1.44 -5.94
CA TYR A 9 -14.68 -1.48 -7.11
C TYR A 9 -15.05 -0.47 -8.22
N GLY A 10 -16.29 0.04 -8.23
CA GLY A 10 -16.76 1.05 -9.18
C GLY A 10 -16.65 2.50 -8.69
N GLY A 11 -16.31 2.70 -7.41
CA GLY A 11 -16.28 4.01 -6.77
C GLY A 11 -15.06 4.18 -5.89
N ARG A 12 -15.28 4.42 -4.59
CA ARG A 12 -14.23 4.71 -3.61
C ARG A 12 -13.54 3.43 -3.16
N CYS A 13 -12.56 2.99 -3.93
CA CYS A 13 -11.74 1.82 -3.62
C CYS A 13 -10.26 2.08 -3.89
N ILE A 14 -9.38 1.40 -3.15
CA ILE A 14 -7.92 1.45 -3.38
C ILE A 14 -7.51 1.10 -4.81
N THR A 15 -8.33 0.33 -5.54
CA THR A 15 -8.10 0.00 -6.96
C THR A 15 -8.18 1.23 -7.88
N GLY A 16 -8.90 2.29 -7.48
CA GLY A 16 -8.98 3.52 -8.26
C GLY A 16 -7.76 4.44 -8.09
N LEU A 17 -6.92 4.22 -7.08
CA LEU A 17 -5.82 5.15 -6.76
C LEU A 17 -4.74 5.20 -7.84
N ALA A 18 -4.12 4.06 -8.20
CA ALA A 18 -3.06 4.08 -9.20
C ALA A 18 -3.54 4.59 -10.58
N PRO A 19 -4.65 4.10 -11.17
CA PRO A 19 -5.16 4.61 -12.44
C PRO A 19 -5.44 6.11 -12.43
N ALA A 20 -5.96 6.65 -11.32
CA ALA A 20 -6.21 8.08 -11.18
C ALA A 20 -4.92 8.89 -11.07
N LEU A 21 -3.99 8.46 -10.22
CA LEU A 21 -2.74 9.19 -9.96
C LEU A 21 -1.76 9.16 -11.14
N VAL A 22 -1.83 8.16 -12.02
CA VAL A 22 -1.08 8.17 -13.29
C VAL A 22 -1.80 8.90 -14.43
N GLY A 23 -3.01 9.43 -14.18
CA GLY A 23 -3.78 10.24 -15.13
C GLY A 23 -4.50 9.46 -16.23
N VAL A 24 -4.77 8.16 -16.06
CA VAL A 24 -5.45 7.33 -17.07
C VAL A 24 -6.95 7.25 -16.82
N GLN A 25 -7.37 7.16 -15.56
CA GLN A 25 -8.78 7.06 -15.19
C GLN A 25 -9.08 8.05 -14.06
N PRO A 26 -9.56 9.27 -14.37
CA PRO A 26 -9.88 10.25 -13.35
C PRO A 26 -11.02 9.75 -12.45
N VAL A 27 -10.97 10.15 -11.18
CA VAL A 27 -12.02 9.88 -10.20
C VAL A 27 -12.43 11.19 -9.53
N ASP A 28 -13.69 11.29 -9.12
CA ASP A 28 -14.29 12.50 -8.53
C ASP A 28 -14.16 12.57 -7.01
N TRP A 29 -13.61 11.53 -6.39
CA TRP A 29 -13.51 11.39 -4.94
C TRP A 29 -12.10 11.62 -4.39
N LEU A 30 -11.11 11.88 -5.24
CA LEU A 30 -9.80 12.33 -4.76
C LEU A 30 -9.93 13.72 -4.13
N PRO A 31 -9.29 13.98 -2.98
CA PRO A 31 -9.34 15.30 -2.35
C PRO A 31 -8.77 16.39 -3.27
N GLU A 32 -9.34 17.59 -3.21
CA GLU A 32 -8.92 18.76 -4.01
C GLU A 32 -7.41 19.04 -3.98
N PRO A 33 -6.71 18.92 -2.83
CA PRO A 33 -5.26 19.11 -2.79
C PRO A 33 -4.46 18.21 -3.71
N VAL A 34 -4.99 17.03 -4.09
CA VAL A 34 -4.35 16.10 -5.02
C VAL A 34 -4.47 16.60 -6.46
N ALA A 35 -5.60 17.21 -6.84
CA ALA A 35 -5.85 17.64 -8.21
C ALA A 35 -4.94 18.80 -8.67
N GLY A 36 -4.50 19.65 -7.72
CA GLY A 36 -3.60 20.78 -7.98
C GLY A 36 -2.12 20.53 -7.67
N ALA A 37 -1.74 19.31 -7.27
CA ALA A 37 -0.39 19.03 -6.80
C ALA A 37 0.64 18.92 -7.94
N ASP A 38 1.79 19.57 -7.80
CA ASP A 38 2.93 19.42 -8.70
C ASP A 38 3.57 18.02 -8.64
N ALA A 39 3.44 17.34 -7.50
CA ALA A 39 3.87 15.97 -7.28
C ALA A 39 3.05 15.33 -6.15
N VAL A 40 2.79 14.03 -6.27
CA VAL A 40 2.03 13.25 -5.28
C VAL A 40 2.92 12.16 -4.68
N VAL A 41 2.95 12.08 -3.36
CA VAL A 41 3.49 10.92 -2.63
C VAL A 41 2.33 10.07 -2.14
N LEU A 42 2.12 8.91 -2.76
CA LEU A 42 1.16 7.92 -2.30
C LEU A 42 1.80 7.10 -1.18
N LEU A 43 1.55 7.48 0.07
CA LEU A 43 2.04 6.78 1.27
C LEU A 43 0.99 5.77 1.77
N ALA A 44 1.31 4.48 1.71
CA ALA A 44 0.51 3.42 2.31
C ALA A 44 1.02 3.10 3.73
N LEU A 45 0.21 3.42 4.74
CA LEU A 45 0.38 3.00 6.13
C LEU A 45 -0.36 1.67 6.34
N ASP A 46 0.37 0.55 6.38
CA ASP A 46 -0.26 -0.77 6.43
C ASP A 46 -1.05 -0.97 7.72
N GLY A 47 -2.22 -1.59 7.62
CA GLY A 47 -3.10 -1.85 8.76
C GLY A 47 -3.84 -0.64 9.34
N LEU A 48 -3.61 0.59 8.84
CA LEU A 48 -4.28 1.80 9.34
C LEU A 48 -5.58 2.11 8.57
N GLY A 49 -6.72 1.68 9.10
CA GLY A 49 -8.04 1.94 8.54
C GLY A 49 -8.72 3.23 9.06
N ALA A 50 -9.74 3.71 8.34
CA ALA A 50 -10.48 4.93 8.68
C ALA A 50 -11.13 4.88 10.09
N ASP A 51 -11.61 3.72 10.52
CA ASP A 51 -12.18 3.54 11.85
C ASP A 51 -11.14 3.74 12.94
N ALA A 52 -9.92 3.19 12.75
CA ALA A 52 -8.81 3.40 13.66
C ALA A 52 -8.41 4.87 13.73
N VAL A 53 -8.39 5.58 12.60
CA VAL A 53 -8.13 7.02 12.54
C VAL A 53 -9.18 7.80 13.35
N ARG A 54 -10.47 7.53 13.14
CA ARG A 54 -11.55 8.20 13.90
C ARG A 54 -11.47 7.89 15.39
N SER A 55 -11.22 6.64 15.77
CA SER A 55 -11.14 6.24 17.19
C SER A 55 -9.94 6.85 17.93
N HIS A 56 -8.86 7.17 17.22
CA HIS A 56 -7.63 7.70 17.81
C HIS A 56 -7.35 9.15 17.41
N ALA A 57 -8.34 9.87 16.87
CA ALA A 57 -8.15 11.22 16.29
C ALA A 57 -7.46 12.22 17.24
N HIS A 58 -7.67 12.09 18.54
CA HIS A 58 -7.02 12.92 19.56
C HIS A 58 -5.52 12.63 19.76
N GLU A 59 -5.05 11.42 19.38
CA GLU A 59 -3.65 11.00 19.48
C GLU A 59 -2.87 11.23 18.18
N ILE A 60 -3.59 11.30 17.06
CA ILE A 60 -3.03 11.45 15.70
C ILE A 60 -3.66 12.64 14.96
N PRO A 61 -3.47 13.88 15.48
CA PRO A 61 -4.16 15.06 14.97
C PRO A 61 -3.77 15.42 13.53
N THR A 62 -2.57 15.06 13.07
CA THR A 62 -2.12 15.33 11.71
C THR A 62 -2.91 14.49 10.72
N LEU A 63 -2.92 13.17 10.92
CA LEU A 63 -3.64 12.21 10.09
C LEU A 63 -5.15 12.44 10.14
N ALA A 64 -5.69 12.70 11.33
CA ALA A 64 -7.12 12.97 11.52
C ALA A 64 -7.56 14.32 10.93
N GLY A 65 -6.63 15.26 10.73
CA GLY A 65 -6.88 16.56 10.12
C GLY A 65 -6.78 16.60 8.60
N LEU A 66 -6.33 15.52 7.95
CA LEU A 66 -6.21 15.45 6.49
C LEU A 66 -7.59 15.47 5.81
N SER A 67 -7.66 16.09 4.64
CA SER A 67 -8.87 16.08 3.80
C SER A 67 -9.05 14.73 3.11
N GLY A 68 -10.26 14.20 3.15
CA GLY A 68 -10.64 12.99 2.42
C GLY A 68 -11.77 12.22 3.10
N GLU A 69 -12.36 11.30 2.36
CA GLU A 69 -13.40 10.40 2.85
C GLU A 69 -12.86 8.97 2.93
N PRO A 70 -13.42 8.11 3.80
CA PRO A 70 -13.08 6.69 3.81
C PRO A 70 -13.27 6.05 2.43
N ILE A 71 -12.28 5.28 2.00
CA ILE A 71 -12.35 4.42 0.82
C ILE A 71 -12.35 2.95 1.24
N THR A 72 -12.93 2.09 0.41
CA THR A 72 -12.91 0.65 0.63
C THR A 72 -11.57 0.03 0.21
N THR A 73 -11.17 -1.02 0.91
CA THR A 73 -10.12 -1.93 0.43
C THR A 73 -10.73 -3.01 -0.47
N VAL A 74 -10.00 -4.09 -0.74
CA VAL A 74 -10.44 -5.24 -1.53
C VAL A 74 -10.78 -6.44 -0.66
N ALA A 75 -11.45 -7.43 -1.25
CA ALA A 75 -11.71 -8.71 -0.61
C ALA A 75 -10.85 -9.83 -1.23
N PRO A 76 -10.05 -10.56 -0.44
CA PRO A 76 -9.86 -10.41 1.01
C PRO A 76 -8.97 -9.22 1.37
N SER A 77 -9.23 -8.59 2.52
CA SER A 77 -8.52 -7.42 3.03
C SER A 77 -7.16 -7.80 3.67
N THR A 78 -6.29 -8.41 2.87
CA THR A 78 -4.92 -8.77 3.28
C THR A 78 -3.91 -7.85 2.61
N THR A 79 -2.76 -7.61 3.23
CA THR A 79 -1.65 -6.83 2.63
C THR A 79 -1.32 -7.29 1.22
N ALA A 80 -1.21 -8.61 1.00
CA ALA A 80 -0.91 -9.18 -0.31
C ALA A 80 -1.89 -8.74 -1.40
N SER A 81 -3.19 -8.88 -1.13
CA SER A 81 -4.25 -8.51 -2.07
C SER A 81 -4.37 -6.99 -2.20
N ALA A 82 -4.37 -6.25 -1.09
CA ALA A 82 -4.60 -4.81 -1.08
C ALA A 82 -3.48 -4.02 -1.75
N LEU A 83 -2.21 -4.32 -1.44
CA LEU A 83 -1.08 -3.61 -2.07
C LEU A 83 -0.98 -3.92 -3.57
N THR A 84 -1.24 -5.17 -3.97
CA THR A 84 -1.28 -5.53 -5.39
C THR A 84 -2.42 -4.83 -6.11
N SER A 85 -3.61 -4.79 -5.49
CA SER A 85 -4.78 -4.09 -6.05
C SER A 85 -4.55 -2.59 -6.15
N LEU A 86 -3.89 -1.98 -5.16
CA LEU A 86 -3.48 -0.58 -5.18
C LEU A 86 -2.51 -0.31 -6.33
N ALA A 87 -1.47 -1.13 -6.48
CA ALA A 87 -0.44 -0.93 -7.50
C ALA A 87 -0.97 -1.16 -8.93
N THR A 88 -1.82 -2.17 -9.12
CA THR A 88 -2.27 -2.59 -10.46
C THR A 88 -3.58 -1.92 -10.89
N GLY A 89 -4.34 -1.40 -9.92
CA GLY A 89 -5.70 -0.91 -10.14
C GLY A 89 -6.74 -2.01 -10.41
N LEU A 90 -6.41 -3.26 -10.10
CA LEU A 90 -7.24 -4.44 -10.40
C LEU A 90 -7.74 -5.09 -9.12
N ALA A 91 -8.88 -5.79 -9.19
CA ALA A 91 -9.36 -6.62 -8.07
C ALA A 91 -8.49 -7.88 -7.89
N PRO A 92 -8.51 -8.52 -6.69
CA PRO A 92 -7.75 -9.75 -6.44
C PRO A 92 -8.06 -10.89 -7.42
N SER A 93 -9.32 -11.01 -7.86
CA SER A 93 -9.73 -11.99 -8.87
C SER A 93 -9.12 -11.76 -10.25
N GLN A 94 -8.68 -10.53 -10.55
CA GLN A 94 -8.07 -10.15 -11.82
C GLN A 94 -6.55 -10.29 -11.77
N HIS A 95 -5.90 -9.76 -10.72
CA HIS A 95 -4.43 -9.82 -10.61
C HIS A 95 -3.88 -11.12 -10.00
N GLY A 96 -4.73 -12.01 -9.47
CA GLY A 96 -4.38 -13.38 -9.08
C GLY A 96 -3.80 -13.56 -7.67
N LEU A 97 -3.39 -12.49 -6.98
CA LEU A 97 -2.91 -12.55 -5.59
C LEU A 97 -4.07 -12.41 -4.58
N VAL A 98 -4.72 -13.54 -4.31
CA VAL A 98 -6.00 -13.62 -3.56
C VAL A 98 -5.85 -13.86 -2.05
N GLY A 99 -4.68 -13.62 -1.47
CA GLY A 99 -4.46 -13.69 -0.03
C GLY A 99 -3.00 -13.95 0.34
N PHE A 100 -2.70 -13.97 1.64
CA PHE A 100 -1.32 -14.21 2.11
C PHE A 100 -0.85 -15.67 1.97
N ARG A 101 -1.80 -16.62 1.86
CA ARG A 101 -1.55 -18.02 1.51
C ARG A 101 -2.49 -18.44 0.39
N MET A 102 -1.94 -18.95 -0.71
CA MET A 102 -2.73 -19.40 -1.86
C MET A 102 -2.09 -20.63 -2.51
N ARG A 103 -2.87 -21.38 -3.30
CA ARG A 103 -2.35 -22.54 -4.04
C ARG A 103 -1.84 -22.10 -5.41
N VAL A 104 -0.59 -22.40 -5.72
CA VAL A 104 0.09 -22.12 -7.00
C VAL A 104 0.81 -23.40 -7.41
N ASP A 105 0.60 -23.86 -8.65
CA ASP A 105 1.26 -25.05 -9.23
C ASP A 105 1.27 -26.27 -8.30
N GLY A 106 0.10 -26.54 -7.69
CA GLY A 106 -0.09 -27.68 -6.80
C GLY A 106 0.43 -27.50 -5.37
N SER A 107 1.18 -26.43 -5.07
CA SER A 107 1.77 -26.13 -3.75
C SER A 107 1.14 -24.91 -3.08
N VAL A 108 1.30 -24.75 -1.76
CA VAL A 108 0.84 -23.54 -1.05
C VAL A 108 1.98 -22.52 -1.01
N LEU A 109 1.75 -21.37 -1.64
CA LEU A 109 2.64 -20.21 -1.58
C LEU A 109 2.27 -19.35 -0.37
N ASN A 110 3.25 -19.01 0.48
CA ASN A 110 3.15 -17.89 1.40
C ASN A 110 3.62 -16.64 0.67
N VAL A 111 2.68 -15.78 0.27
CA VAL A 111 2.94 -14.64 -0.62
C VAL A 111 3.95 -13.68 0.02
N LEU A 112 3.74 -13.28 1.27
CA LEU A 112 4.59 -12.29 1.94
C LEU A 112 6.03 -12.77 2.17
N ARG A 113 6.22 -14.09 2.33
CA ARG A 113 7.57 -14.66 2.50
C ARG A 113 8.26 -14.98 1.19
N TRP A 114 7.49 -15.41 0.18
CA TRP A 114 7.92 -15.92 -1.12
C TRP A 114 9.22 -16.75 -1.06
N PRO A 115 9.13 -18.10 -0.98
CA PRO A 115 10.31 -18.92 -0.74
C PRO A 115 11.39 -18.68 -1.81
N THR A 116 12.66 -18.79 -1.43
CA THR A 116 13.80 -18.73 -2.35
C THR A 116 14.22 -20.15 -2.75
N GLY A 117 14.50 -20.39 -4.04
CA GLY A 117 14.98 -21.69 -4.56
C GLY A 117 14.04 -22.43 -5.52
N GLY A 118 14.46 -23.61 -5.99
CA GLY A 118 13.97 -24.27 -7.21
C GLY A 118 12.53 -24.77 -7.28
N ARG A 119 11.66 -24.41 -6.32
CA ARG A 119 10.21 -24.65 -6.40
C ARG A 119 9.37 -23.38 -6.15
N ALA A 120 10.02 -22.23 -5.99
CA ALA A 120 9.30 -20.98 -5.94
C ALA A 120 8.72 -20.67 -7.31
N PRO A 121 7.41 -20.35 -7.42
CA PRO A 121 6.86 -19.90 -8.69
C PRO A 121 7.49 -18.56 -9.07
N ASP A 122 7.64 -18.33 -10.37
CA ASP A 122 8.09 -17.04 -10.89
C ASP A 122 7.05 -15.96 -10.50
N PRO A 123 7.43 -14.92 -9.72
CA PRO A 123 6.59 -13.77 -9.42
C PRO A 123 5.82 -13.23 -10.62
N PHE A 124 6.49 -13.21 -11.78
CA PHE A 124 5.96 -12.60 -12.97
C PHE A 124 4.97 -13.50 -13.74
N ASP A 125 4.93 -14.80 -13.44
CA ASP A 125 3.92 -15.71 -13.94
C ASP A 125 2.67 -15.72 -13.06
N VAL A 126 2.85 -15.56 -11.74
CA VAL A 126 1.76 -15.56 -10.74
C VAL A 126 0.91 -14.30 -10.86
N GLN A 127 1.55 -13.14 -10.99
CA GLN A 127 0.91 -11.84 -11.23
C GLN A 127 1.50 -11.29 -12.53
N ARG A 128 0.63 -10.96 -13.50
CA ARG A 128 1.06 -10.59 -14.87
C ARG A 128 0.80 -9.14 -15.26
N HIS A 129 0.21 -8.33 -14.38
CA HIS A 129 -0.21 -6.97 -14.72
C HIS A 129 0.80 -5.94 -14.22
N ASP A 130 1.09 -4.94 -15.05
CA ASP A 130 2.04 -3.91 -14.69
C ASP A 130 1.55 -3.04 -13.52
N ALA A 131 2.46 -2.74 -12.61
CA ALA A 131 2.22 -1.74 -11.58
C ALA A 131 2.12 -0.36 -12.21
N PHE A 132 1.25 0.49 -11.67
CA PHE A 132 1.03 1.87 -12.10
C PHE A 132 0.83 1.99 -13.61
N LEU A 133 0.15 1.00 -14.21
CA LEU A 133 -0.14 0.93 -15.64
C LEU A 133 1.13 1.03 -16.51
N GLY A 134 2.23 0.42 -16.03
CA GLY A 134 3.52 0.38 -16.73
C GLY A 134 4.38 1.63 -16.56
N ARG A 135 3.99 2.59 -15.71
CA ARG A 135 4.80 3.77 -15.41
C ARG A 135 5.94 3.40 -14.43
N PRO A 136 7.18 3.88 -14.65
CA PRO A 136 8.33 3.56 -13.80
C PRO A 136 8.35 4.39 -12.50
N VAL A 137 7.25 4.33 -11.75
CA VAL A 137 7.04 5.05 -10.49
C VAL A 137 8.15 4.66 -9.49
N PRO A 138 8.84 5.62 -8.87
CA PRO A 138 9.75 5.33 -7.77
C PRO A 138 8.99 4.73 -6.57
N VAL A 139 9.55 3.67 -5.99
CA VAL A 139 8.99 2.98 -4.83
C VAL A 139 9.93 3.08 -3.65
N VAL A 140 9.53 3.85 -2.64
CA VAL A 140 10.24 4.04 -1.38
C VAL A 140 9.73 3.01 -0.36
N THR A 141 10.48 1.93 -0.17
CA THR A 141 10.08 0.81 0.71
C THR A 141 11.26 0.29 1.53
N ARG A 142 11.00 -0.59 2.50
CA ARG A 142 12.07 -1.19 3.30
C ARG A 142 13.06 -1.93 2.39
N ARG A 143 14.35 -1.78 2.69
CA ARG A 143 15.44 -2.45 1.98
C ARG A 143 15.27 -3.96 1.97
N GLU A 144 14.71 -4.54 3.02
CA GLU A 144 14.44 -5.98 3.14
C GLU A 144 13.35 -6.49 2.20
N PHE A 145 12.49 -5.60 1.68
CA PHE A 145 11.44 -5.96 0.72
C PHE A 145 11.90 -5.84 -0.73
N LEU A 146 13.09 -5.27 -0.99
CA LEU A 146 13.58 -5.12 -2.35
C LEU A 146 13.83 -6.49 -2.97
N HIS A 147 13.29 -6.70 -4.17
CA HIS A 147 13.47 -7.92 -4.95
C HIS A 147 13.04 -9.20 -4.21
N THR A 148 12.10 -9.08 -3.25
CA THR A 148 11.36 -10.25 -2.79
C THR A 148 10.35 -10.65 -3.84
N GLY A 149 10.01 -11.93 -3.92
CA GLY A 149 9.08 -12.39 -4.96
C GLY A 149 7.70 -11.72 -4.87
N PHE A 150 7.23 -11.35 -3.67
CA PHE A 150 6.01 -10.54 -3.57
C PHE A 150 6.20 -9.15 -4.17
N THR A 151 7.24 -8.41 -3.75
CA THR A 151 7.51 -7.07 -4.26
C THR A 151 7.66 -7.07 -5.79
N ASP A 152 8.40 -8.02 -6.35
CA ASP A 152 8.55 -8.14 -7.80
C ASP A 152 7.22 -8.47 -8.50
N ALA A 153 6.40 -9.35 -7.92
CA ALA A 153 5.08 -9.67 -8.46
C ALA A 153 4.15 -8.44 -8.52
N GLN A 154 4.09 -7.62 -7.46
CA GLN A 154 3.15 -6.49 -7.40
C GLN A 154 3.70 -5.16 -7.95
N LEU A 155 5.02 -4.99 -8.02
CA LEU A 155 5.68 -3.70 -8.34
C LEU A 155 6.66 -3.83 -9.52
N ARG A 156 6.40 -4.77 -10.42
CA ARG A 156 7.14 -4.92 -11.68
C ARG A 156 7.27 -3.60 -12.44
N GLY A 157 8.43 -3.38 -13.06
CA GLY A 157 8.70 -2.19 -13.87
C GLY A 157 8.88 -0.88 -13.09
N THR A 158 8.79 -0.90 -11.76
CA THR A 158 9.03 0.27 -10.91
C THR A 158 10.50 0.45 -10.56
N ARG A 159 10.87 1.59 -9.94
CA ARG A 159 12.25 1.89 -9.51
C ARG A 159 12.35 1.94 -8.00
N PHE A 160 13.06 0.98 -7.40
CA PHE A 160 13.15 0.88 -5.95
C PHE A 160 14.13 1.86 -5.30
N VAL A 161 13.72 2.41 -4.16
CA VAL A 161 14.50 3.25 -3.26
C VAL A 161 14.38 2.67 -1.85
N GLY A 162 15.38 1.87 -1.45
CA GLY A 162 15.35 1.14 -0.18
C GLY A 162 15.77 1.96 1.03
N TRP A 163 14.95 1.95 2.09
CA TRP A 163 15.28 2.52 3.40
C TRP A 163 15.48 1.44 4.47
N SER A 164 16.31 1.71 5.47
CA SER A 164 16.54 0.80 6.62
C SER A 164 16.07 1.39 7.95
N THR A 165 15.93 2.71 8.02
CA THR A 165 15.39 3.42 9.19
C THR A 165 14.22 4.29 8.74
N VAL A 166 13.22 4.44 9.59
CA VAL A 166 12.03 5.23 9.29
C VAL A 166 12.37 6.69 8.96
N SER A 167 13.38 7.25 9.65
CA SER A 167 13.90 8.59 9.37
C SER A 167 14.38 8.78 7.92
N ALA A 168 14.82 7.72 7.25
CA ALA A 168 15.27 7.79 5.86
C ALA A 168 14.10 7.79 4.87
N LEU A 169 12.91 7.26 5.22
CA LEU A 169 11.75 7.17 4.35
C LEU A 169 11.38 8.54 3.79
N ILE A 170 11.15 9.52 4.67
CA ILE A 170 10.74 10.88 4.26
C ILE A 170 11.84 11.60 3.49
N VAL A 171 13.10 11.42 3.89
CA VAL A 171 14.24 12.00 3.16
C VAL A 171 14.31 11.45 1.73
N HIS A 172 14.06 10.15 1.54
CA HIS A 172 13.99 9.55 0.21
C HIS A 172 12.82 10.12 -0.60
N CYS A 173 11.60 10.18 -0.05
CA CYS A 173 10.46 10.77 -0.75
C CYS A 173 10.76 12.21 -1.21
N ARG A 174 11.30 13.06 -0.32
CA ARG A 174 11.67 14.44 -0.65
C ARG A 174 12.71 14.54 -1.76
N ARG A 175 13.75 13.69 -1.72
CA ARG A 175 14.80 13.67 -2.75
C ARG A 175 14.27 13.24 -4.11
N VAL A 176 13.39 12.23 -4.13
CA VAL A 176 12.78 11.70 -5.35
C VAL A 176 11.88 12.76 -5.99
N VAL A 177 11.03 13.44 -5.19
CA VAL A 177 10.20 14.56 -5.68
C VAL A 177 11.08 15.72 -6.17
N ALA A 178 12.12 16.10 -5.42
CA ALA A 178 13.05 17.17 -5.82
C ALA A 178 13.84 16.84 -7.10
N ALA A 179 13.97 15.55 -7.45
CA ALA A 179 14.57 15.11 -8.71
C ALA A 179 13.60 15.16 -9.91
N GLY A 180 12.35 15.62 -9.71
CA GLY A 180 11.37 15.87 -10.76
C GLY A 180 10.29 14.79 -10.90
N GLU A 181 10.25 13.81 -10.02
CA GLU A 181 9.23 12.76 -10.05
C GLU A 181 7.86 13.29 -9.62
N ARG A 182 6.85 13.05 -10.45
CA ARG A 182 5.47 13.56 -10.25
C ARG A 182 4.60 12.63 -9.41
N LEU A 183 4.97 11.36 -9.32
CA LEU A 183 4.32 10.36 -8.50
C LEU A 183 5.37 9.50 -7.83
N VAL A 184 5.27 9.32 -6.52
CA VAL A 184 6.13 8.43 -5.72
C VAL A 184 5.22 7.51 -4.91
N TYR A 185 5.49 6.22 -4.92
CA TYR A 185 4.84 5.27 -4.01
C TYR A 185 5.73 5.03 -2.80
N ALA A 186 5.20 5.18 -1.59
CA ALA A 186 5.91 4.91 -0.36
C ALA A 186 5.11 3.92 0.51
N TYR A 187 5.80 2.99 1.15
CA TYR A 187 5.15 1.98 1.98
C TYR A 187 5.76 1.94 3.38
N TYR A 188 4.89 1.94 4.39
CA TYR A 188 5.22 1.87 5.80
C TYR A 188 4.42 0.76 6.50
N PRO A 189 5.05 -0.36 6.90
CA PRO A 189 4.35 -1.50 7.50
C PRO A 189 4.23 -1.45 9.03
N GLY A 190 4.69 -0.37 9.68
CA GLY A 190 4.89 -0.32 11.13
C GLY A 190 3.62 -0.53 11.94
N VAL A 191 2.54 0.16 11.57
CA VAL A 191 1.24 0.08 12.26
C VAL A 191 0.70 -1.36 12.26
N ASP A 192 0.63 -2.02 11.09
CA ASP A 192 0.22 -3.43 10.98
C ASP A 192 1.12 -4.37 11.78
N THR A 193 2.44 -4.17 11.72
CA THR A 193 3.42 -5.01 12.43
C THR A 193 3.16 -4.97 13.94
N VAL A 194 3.05 -3.76 14.50
CA VAL A 194 2.84 -3.55 15.94
C VAL A 194 1.45 -4.05 16.37
N ALA A 195 0.42 -3.85 15.54
CA ALA A 195 -0.92 -4.36 15.80
C ALA A 195 -0.95 -5.89 15.87
N HIS A 196 -0.25 -6.59 14.98
CA HIS A 196 -0.15 -8.05 15.00
C HIS A 196 0.64 -8.59 16.20
N GLU A 197 1.71 -7.90 16.59
CA GLU A 197 2.57 -8.36 17.69
C GLU A 197 1.95 -8.10 19.07
N HIS A 198 1.36 -6.91 19.27
CA HIS A 198 0.94 -6.44 20.59
C HIS A 198 -0.57 -6.23 20.73
N GLY A 199 -1.33 -6.28 19.63
CA GLY A 199 -2.77 -6.06 19.63
C GLY A 199 -3.17 -4.58 19.62
N LEU A 200 -4.38 -4.32 19.09
CA LEU A 200 -4.93 -2.98 18.87
C LEU A 200 -5.23 -2.16 20.13
N GLN A 201 -5.25 -2.79 21.31
CA GLN A 201 -5.53 -2.12 22.59
C GLN A 201 -4.26 -1.85 23.40
N SER A 202 -3.08 -2.15 22.84
CA SER A 202 -1.81 -1.99 23.53
C SER A 202 -1.28 -0.56 23.49
N ASP A 203 -0.48 -0.20 24.50
CA ASP A 203 0.28 1.06 24.49
C ASP A 203 1.30 1.10 23.34
N PHE A 204 1.82 -0.06 22.92
CA PHE A 204 2.69 -0.18 21.74
C PHE A 204 1.97 0.29 20.47
N TYR A 205 0.73 -0.17 20.24
CA TYR A 205 -0.08 0.26 19.09
C TYR A 205 -0.34 1.78 19.12
N ARG A 206 -0.70 2.34 20.28
CA ARG A 206 -0.90 3.79 20.42
C ARG A 206 0.40 4.59 20.18
N ALA A 207 1.53 4.09 20.68
CA ALA A 207 2.83 4.72 20.42
C ALA A 207 3.19 4.70 18.93
N GLU A 208 2.91 3.60 18.23
CA GLU A 208 3.14 3.47 16.79
C GLU A 208 2.20 4.36 15.98
N LEU A 209 0.94 4.52 16.38
CA LEU A 209 0.02 5.49 15.75
C LEU A 209 0.58 6.92 15.83
N ARG A 210 1.07 7.34 17.01
CA ARG A 210 1.70 8.66 17.19
C ARG A 210 2.98 8.81 16.36
N ALA A 211 3.75 7.74 16.21
CA ALA A 211 4.94 7.75 15.35
C ALA A 211 4.56 7.87 13.86
N ALA A 212 3.51 7.20 13.42
CA ALA A 212 2.97 7.33 12.07
C ALA A 212 2.37 8.73 11.80
N ASP A 213 1.75 9.36 12.80
CA ASP A 213 1.28 10.75 12.71
C ASP A 213 2.46 11.72 12.54
N ALA A 214 3.49 11.59 13.38
CA ALA A 214 4.71 12.39 13.30
C ALA A 214 5.51 12.14 12.01
N LEU A 215 5.37 10.97 11.38
CA LEU A 215 5.96 10.68 10.06
C LEU A 215 5.34 11.54 8.95
N VAL A 216 4.05 11.89 9.09
CA VAL A 216 3.28 12.63 8.08
C VAL A 216 3.30 14.15 8.30
N ALA A 217 3.53 14.60 9.54
CA ALA A 217 3.64 16.01 9.92
C ALA A 217 4.85 16.73 9.28
#